data_AF-A0A7V3FLT1-F1
#
_entry.id   AF-A0A7V3FLT1-F1
#
_cell.length_a   1.000
_cell.length_b   1.000
_cell.length_c   1.000
_cell.angle_alpha   90.00
_cell.angle_beta   90.00
_cell.angle_gamma   90.00
#
_symmetry.space_group_name_H-M   'P 1'
#
loop_
_entity.id
_entity.type
_entity.pdbx_description
1 polymer ?
#
loop_
_entity_poly.entity_id
_entity_poly.type
_entity_poly.pdbx_seq_one_letter_code
_entity_poly.pdbx_strand_id
1 'polypeptide(L)'
;TDSDDDGIPDGADGTPIDNCRVVVNPDQKDTDHDGLGDACDPTPGTNPGDQDGDGVPDNVDNCPTVPNADQTDTDKDGIGDACDPTPGTGFFPMLEGAGCSLNQLGASGLQGLLPFGLMLIPGAVFGYVRRKAKK
;
A
#
# COMPACT_ATOMS: atom_id res chain seq x y z
N THR A 1 18.13 -7.48 41.53
CA THR A 1 17.52 -8.79 41.77
C THR A 1 17.65 -9.57 40.49
N ASP A 2 17.74 -10.88 40.62
CA ASP A 2 17.70 -11.85 39.53
C ASP A 2 16.58 -12.82 39.96
N SER A 3 15.46 -12.78 39.26
CA SER A 3 14.21 -13.42 39.70
C SER A 3 14.08 -14.86 39.24
N ASP A 4 14.80 -15.27 38.19
CA ASP A 4 14.80 -16.63 37.66
C ASP A 4 16.17 -17.32 37.72
N ASP A 5 17.18 -16.64 38.27
CA ASP A 5 18.54 -17.14 38.51
C ASP A 5 19.27 -17.53 37.20
N ASP A 6 19.01 -16.82 36.10
CA ASP A 6 19.63 -17.07 34.79
C ASP A 6 20.99 -16.36 34.60
N GLY A 7 21.37 -15.50 35.56
CA GLY A 7 22.60 -14.72 35.54
C GLY A 7 22.45 -13.31 34.99
N ILE A 8 21.25 -12.92 34.59
CA ILE A 8 20.88 -11.60 34.07
C ILE A 8 19.95 -10.91 35.09
N PRO A 9 20.29 -9.72 35.62
CA PRO A 9 19.42 -9.04 36.57
C PRO A 9 18.11 -8.53 35.92
N ASP A 10 16.98 -8.56 36.65
CA ASP A 10 15.63 -8.10 36.22
C ASP A 10 15.54 -6.67 35.60
N GLY A 11 16.57 -5.84 35.77
CA GLY A 11 16.56 -4.40 35.43
C GLY A 11 15.85 -3.49 36.45
N ALA A 12 16.01 -2.18 36.27
CA ALA A 12 15.35 -1.11 37.02
C ALA A 12 14.99 0.07 36.08
N ASP A 13 14.04 0.91 36.48
CA ASP A 13 13.63 2.13 35.75
C ASP A 13 13.13 1.92 34.30
N GLY A 14 12.45 0.79 34.04
CA GLY A 14 11.82 0.53 32.73
C GLY A 14 12.81 0.15 31.62
N THR A 15 14.06 -0.14 31.98
CA THR A 15 15.04 -0.78 31.07
C THR A 15 15.16 -2.25 31.47
N PRO A 16 14.64 -3.21 30.69
CA PRO A 16 14.88 -4.63 30.94
C PRO A 16 16.36 -4.91 30.67
N ILE A 17 17.10 -5.33 31.70
CA ILE A 17 18.40 -5.99 31.50
C ILE A 17 18.14 -7.47 31.18
N ASP A 18 17.13 -8.04 31.83
CA ASP A 18 16.52 -9.34 31.53
C ASP A 18 15.20 -9.13 30.75
N ASN A 19 15.18 -9.55 29.48
CA ASN A 19 14.01 -9.49 28.60
C ASN A 19 12.96 -10.59 28.88
N CYS A 20 13.21 -11.46 29.85
CA CYS A 20 12.30 -12.50 30.31
C CYS A 20 12.29 -12.72 31.83
N ARG A 21 12.18 -11.65 32.63
CA ARG A 21 12.07 -11.57 34.13
C ARG A 21 11.89 -12.85 34.97
N VAL A 22 11.04 -13.80 34.57
CA VAL A 22 10.68 -15.00 35.34
C VAL A 22 10.88 -16.31 34.55
N VAL A 23 11.57 -16.27 33.41
CA VAL A 23 11.80 -17.37 32.48
C VAL A 23 13.26 -17.36 32.05
N VAL A 24 14.01 -18.32 32.60
CA VAL A 24 15.46 -18.49 32.37
C VAL A 24 15.84 -18.45 30.89
N ASN A 25 16.61 -17.44 30.48
CA ASN A 25 17.14 -17.27 29.14
C ASN A 25 18.50 -16.53 29.12
N PRO A 26 19.61 -17.19 29.54
CA PRO A 26 20.91 -16.55 29.70
C PRO A 26 21.52 -15.95 28.41
N ASP A 27 21.02 -16.34 27.24
CA ASP A 27 21.44 -15.79 25.94
C ASP A 27 20.69 -14.50 25.56
N GLN A 28 19.61 -14.18 26.29
CA GLN A 28 18.80 -12.97 26.14
C GLN A 28 18.36 -12.75 24.68
N LYS A 29 18.11 -13.85 23.96
CA LYS A 29 17.73 -13.80 22.55
C LYS A 29 16.38 -13.13 22.40
N ASP A 30 16.30 -12.18 21.49
CA ASP A 30 15.11 -11.41 21.13
C ASP A 30 15.17 -11.21 19.60
N THR A 31 14.41 -12.01 18.86
CA THR A 31 14.54 -12.12 17.40
C THR A 31 13.89 -10.94 16.67
N ASP A 32 12.75 -10.45 17.16
CA ASP A 32 11.98 -9.36 16.55
C ASP A 32 12.20 -8.00 17.24
N HIS A 33 13.03 -7.97 18.29
CA HIS A 33 13.47 -6.76 18.98
C HIS A 33 12.29 -5.96 19.58
N ASP A 34 11.24 -6.66 20.04
CA ASP A 34 10.09 -6.04 20.70
C ASP A 34 10.33 -5.78 22.21
N GLY A 35 11.45 -6.27 22.74
CA GLY A 35 11.84 -6.15 24.15
C GLY A 35 11.37 -7.29 25.05
N LEU A 36 10.67 -8.28 24.51
CA LEU A 36 10.40 -9.59 25.11
C LEU A 36 11.37 -10.62 24.51
N GLY A 37 12.05 -11.37 25.37
CA GLY A 37 12.94 -12.42 24.86
C GLY A 37 12.15 -13.58 24.24
N ASP A 38 12.76 -14.26 23.26
CA ASP A 38 12.21 -15.43 22.56
C ASP A 38 11.64 -16.51 23.52
N ALA A 39 12.18 -16.61 24.73
CA ALA A 39 11.79 -17.60 25.73
C ALA A 39 10.44 -17.30 26.40
N CYS A 40 10.05 -16.03 26.46
CA CYS A 40 8.83 -15.54 27.11
C CYS A 40 7.90 -14.76 26.17
N ASP A 41 8.32 -14.54 24.93
CA ASP A 41 7.50 -13.98 23.86
C ASP A 41 6.54 -15.06 23.31
N PRO A 42 5.21 -14.81 23.24
CA PRO A 42 4.27 -15.69 22.56
C PRO A 42 4.42 -15.75 21.03
N THR A 43 5.09 -14.79 20.40
CA THR A 43 5.22 -14.63 18.94
C THR A 43 6.67 -14.46 18.45
N PRO A 44 7.60 -15.34 18.84
CA PRO A 44 9.03 -15.14 18.61
C PRO A 44 9.37 -15.01 17.13
N GLY A 45 9.89 -13.84 16.76
CA GLY A 45 10.29 -13.49 15.40
C GLY A 45 9.24 -12.71 14.61
N THR A 46 8.17 -12.25 15.25
CA THR A 46 7.21 -11.31 14.68
C THR A 46 6.83 -10.30 15.76
N ASN A 47 7.13 -9.03 15.51
CA ASN A 47 6.76 -7.98 16.46
C ASN A 47 5.23 -7.86 16.48
N PRO A 48 4.57 -7.73 17.64
CA PRO A 48 3.13 -7.52 17.70
C PRO A 48 2.72 -6.24 16.94
N GLY A 49 2.20 -6.41 15.72
CA GLY A 49 1.85 -5.31 14.83
C GLY A 49 2.91 -4.96 13.79
N ASP A 50 3.87 -5.84 13.53
CA ASP A 50 4.71 -5.92 12.32
C ASP A 50 4.73 -7.40 11.90
N GLN A 51 3.71 -7.79 11.14
CA GLN A 51 3.39 -9.18 10.84
C GLN A 51 4.43 -9.85 9.94
N ASP A 52 5.17 -9.08 9.14
CA ASP A 52 6.17 -9.61 8.22
C ASP A 52 7.63 -9.40 8.69
N GLY A 53 7.82 -8.61 9.75
CA GLY A 53 9.09 -8.45 10.44
C GLY A 53 10.09 -7.61 9.67
N ASP A 54 9.63 -6.67 8.85
CA ASP A 54 10.48 -5.79 8.06
C ASP A 54 10.90 -4.50 8.81
N GLY A 55 10.35 -4.29 10.01
CA GLY A 55 10.60 -3.13 10.87
C GLY A 55 9.60 -1.99 10.68
N VAL A 56 8.58 -2.16 9.84
CA VAL A 56 7.50 -1.21 9.59
C VAL A 56 6.20 -1.74 10.22
N PRO A 57 5.59 -1.01 11.17
CA PRO A 57 4.36 -1.48 11.78
C PRO A 57 3.19 -1.60 10.77
N ASP A 58 2.39 -2.66 10.90
CA ASP A 58 1.23 -3.02 10.05
C ASP A 58 0.27 -1.85 9.78
N ASN A 59 0.17 -0.89 10.72
CA ASN A 59 -0.74 0.24 10.59
C ASN A 59 -0.22 1.35 9.66
N VAL A 60 1.06 1.33 9.31
CA VAL A 60 1.73 2.26 8.40
C VAL A 60 2.44 1.55 7.24
N ASP A 61 2.47 0.22 7.25
CA ASP A 61 3.03 -0.62 6.21
C ASP A 61 2.11 -0.71 4.97
N ASN A 62 2.67 -0.40 3.79
CA ASN A 62 1.98 -0.54 2.52
C ASN A 62 1.96 -1.97 1.96
N CYS A 63 2.62 -2.92 2.64
CA CYS A 63 2.58 -4.36 2.40
C CYS A 63 2.63 -5.23 3.69
N PRO A 64 1.61 -5.23 4.57
CA PRO A 64 1.61 -5.86 5.92
C PRO A 64 1.90 -7.38 6.04
N THR A 65 2.22 -8.06 4.95
CA THR A 65 2.47 -9.50 4.90
C THR A 65 3.66 -9.86 4.02
N VAL A 66 4.36 -8.87 3.42
CA VAL A 66 5.44 -9.06 2.46
C VAL A 66 6.55 -8.06 2.77
N PRO A 67 7.69 -8.51 3.33
CA PRO A 67 8.71 -7.60 3.86
C PRO A 67 9.23 -6.60 2.82
N ASN A 68 9.12 -5.30 3.10
CA ASN A 68 9.57 -4.20 2.26
C ASN A 68 9.93 -2.93 3.07
N ALA A 69 10.99 -3.03 3.88
CA ALA A 69 11.43 -1.97 4.78
C ALA A 69 11.69 -0.59 4.14
N ASP A 70 11.85 -0.52 2.82
CA ASP A 70 12.00 0.72 2.06
C ASP A 70 10.67 1.41 1.70
N GLN A 71 9.55 0.69 1.86
CA GLN A 71 8.17 1.17 1.66
C GLN A 71 7.98 1.85 0.30
N THR A 72 8.66 1.32 -0.74
CA THR A 72 8.55 1.86 -2.10
C THR A 72 7.12 1.68 -2.62
N ASP A 73 6.54 2.77 -3.11
CA ASP A 73 5.23 2.84 -3.77
C ASP A 73 5.36 3.82 -4.96
N THR A 74 5.61 3.24 -6.14
CA THR A 74 6.03 3.98 -7.34
C THR A 74 4.88 4.77 -7.95
N ASP A 75 3.66 4.21 -7.96
CA ASP A 75 2.48 4.84 -8.55
C ASP A 75 1.53 5.51 -7.54
N LYS A 76 1.80 5.35 -6.24
CA LYS A 76 1.17 6.04 -5.11
C LYS A 76 -0.29 5.65 -4.91
N ASP A 77 -0.63 4.40 -5.15
CA ASP A 77 -1.96 3.88 -4.88
C ASP A 77 -2.14 3.35 -3.44
N GLY A 78 -1.06 3.32 -2.66
CA GLY A 78 -1.04 2.88 -1.26
C GLY A 78 -0.74 1.40 -1.07
N ILE A 79 -0.47 0.66 -2.15
CA ILE A 79 0.03 -0.70 -2.12
C ILE A 79 1.53 -0.65 -2.48
N GLY A 80 2.40 -1.21 -1.65
CA GLY A 80 3.84 -1.16 -1.94
C GLY A 80 4.23 -2.00 -3.15
N ASP A 81 5.29 -1.59 -3.86
CA ASP A 81 5.81 -2.27 -5.05
C ASP A 81 6.09 -3.77 -4.82
N ALA A 82 6.38 -4.16 -3.57
CA ALA A 82 6.64 -5.55 -3.18
C ALA A 82 5.39 -6.45 -3.22
N CYS A 83 4.20 -5.88 -2.97
CA CYS A 83 2.93 -6.58 -2.92
C CYS A 83 1.91 -6.08 -3.96
N ASP A 84 2.25 -5.06 -4.74
CA ASP A 84 1.44 -4.58 -5.86
C ASP A 84 1.68 -5.43 -7.13
N PRO A 85 0.64 -6.05 -7.70
CA PRO A 85 0.74 -6.69 -9.02
C PRO A 85 0.99 -5.71 -10.18
N THR A 86 0.81 -4.40 -9.98
CA THR A 86 0.91 -3.35 -11.01
C THR A 86 1.75 -2.10 -10.66
N PRO A 87 2.98 -2.22 -10.08
CA PRO A 87 3.70 -1.16 -9.35
C PRO A 87 3.96 0.16 -10.07
N GLY A 88 3.83 0.19 -11.40
CA GLY A 88 4.14 1.36 -12.22
C GLY A 88 2.93 2.04 -12.86
N THR A 89 1.72 1.53 -12.58
CA THR A 89 0.53 1.97 -13.33
C THR A 89 -0.66 2.33 -12.45
N GLY A 90 -0.67 1.87 -11.20
CA GLY A 90 -1.69 2.06 -10.19
C GLY A 90 -2.99 1.41 -10.62
N PHE A 91 -3.66 0.68 -9.73
CA PHE A 91 -5.01 0.20 -10.04
C PHE A 91 -6.00 1.37 -9.93
N PHE A 92 -5.95 2.33 -10.86
CA PHE A 92 -7.04 3.30 -11.07
C PHE A 92 -8.22 2.55 -11.71
N PRO A 93 -9.35 2.33 -11.01
CA PRO A 93 -10.52 1.79 -11.65
C PRO A 93 -11.18 2.92 -12.43
N MET A 94 -11.05 2.86 -13.76
CA MET A 94 -12.07 3.28 -14.73
C MET A 94 -12.85 4.57 -14.41
N LEU A 95 -12.25 5.73 -14.62
CA LEU A 95 -13.02 6.91 -15.07
C LEU A 95 -12.30 7.50 -16.29
N GLU A 96 -12.92 7.25 -17.44
CA GLU A 96 -12.67 7.77 -18.79
C GLU A 96 -11.59 8.87 -18.94
N GLY A 97 -10.54 8.54 -19.69
CA GLY A 97 -10.10 9.47 -20.75
C GLY A 97 -8.93 10.40 -20.51
N ALA A 98 -8.10 10.25 -19.48
CA ALA A 98 -6.84 10.98 -19.40
C ALA A 98 -5.75 10.16 -18.71
N GLY A 99 -5.00 9.38 -19.48
CA GLY A 99 -3.72 8.85 -19.02
C GLY A 99 -2.78 10.03 -18.75
N CYS A 100 -2.45 10.26 -17.48
CA CYS A 100 -1.39 11.18 -17.12
C CYS A 100 -0.05 10.47 -17.42
N SER A 101 0.35 10.49 -18.68
CA SER A 101 1.75 10.25 -19.05
C SER A 101 2.51 11.57 -18.92
N LEU A 102 3.20 11.74 -17.81
CA LEU A 102 4.18 12.83 -17.62
C LEU A 102 5.50 12.58 -18.38
N ASN A 103 5.51 11.70 -19.40
CA ASN A 103 6.62 11.51 -20.33
C ASN A 103 6.22 11.59 -21.82
N GLN A 104 5.05 12.16 -22.16
CA GLN A 104 4.66 12.39 -23.56
C GLN A 104 4.69 13.86 -23.99
N LEU A 105 5.67 14.63 -23.51
CA LEU A 105 6.06 15.92 -24.10
C LEU A 105 7.54 15.88 -24.51
N GLY A 106 7.88 14.98 -25.44
CA GLY A 106 9.27 14.88 -25.88
C GLY A 106 9.55 13.84 -26.96
N ALA A 107 8.90 13.91 -28.13
CA ALA A 107 9.50 13.55 -29.42
C ALA A 107 8.47 13.63 -30.56
N SER A 108 8.68 14.61 -31.43
CA SER A 108 8.56 14.54 -32.90
C SER A 108 7.69 13.41 -33.50
N GLY A 109 6.46 13.75 -33.89
CA GLY A 109 5.65 12.93 -34.78
C GLY A 109 4.56 13.77 -35.42
N LEU A 110 4.75 14.17 -36.68
CA LEU A 110 3.70 14.79 -37.49
C LEU A 110 2.50 13.83 -37.57
N GLN A 111 1.40 14.16 -36.92
CA GLN A 111 0.09 13.61 -37.27
C GLN A 111 -0.86 14.75 -37.61
N GLY A 112 -0.93 14.99 -38.92
CA GLY A 112 -2.15 15.31 -39.65
C GLY A 112 -3.04 16.40 -39.07
N LEU A 113 -2.86 17.62 -39.58
CA LEU A 113 -3.97 18.52 -39.87
C LEU A 113 -5.07 17.75 -40.60
N LEU A 114 -6.34 17.89 -40.19
CA LEU A 114 -7.40 18.53 -40.98
C LEU A 114 -8.71 18.67 -40.14
N PRO A 115 -9.60 19.62 -40.49
CA PRO A 115 -10.29 20.48 -39.55
C PRO A 115 -11.76 20.09 -39.30
N PHE A 116 -12.31 20.62 -38.20
CA PHE A 116 -13.73 20.88 -37.92
C PHE A 116 -14.75 20.22 -38.86
N GLY A 117 -15.23 19.04 -38.48
CA GLY A 117 -16.40 18.39 -39.07
C GLY A 117 -17.65 18.66 -38.25
N LEU A 118 -18.42 19.67 -38.64
CA LEU A 118 -19.81 19.87 -38.22
C LEU A 118 -20.61 18.59 -38.54
N MET A 119 -21.19 17.96 -37.52
CA MET A 119 -22.05 16.79 -37.67
C MET A 119 -23.38 17.20 -38.31
N LEU A 120 -23.49 17.13 -39.64
CA LEU A 120 -24.79 17.13 -40.32
C LEU A 120 -25.38 15.72 -40.25
N ILE A 121 -26.41 15.55 -39.43
CA ILE A 121 -27.25 14.34 -39.46
C ILE A 121 -28.16 14.43 -40.70
N PRO A 122 -28.04 13.54 -41.70
CA PRO A 122 -29.02 13.45 -42.77
C PRO A 122 -30.23 12.64 -42.26
N GLY A 123 -31.41 13.25 -42.21
CA GLY A 123 -32.66 12.45 -42.20
C GLY A 123 -33.81 12.89 -41.29
N ALA A 124 -33.72 13.96 -40.49
CA ALA A 124 -34.87 14.45 -39.73
C ALA A 124 -35.84 15.24 -40.63
N VAL A 125 -36.63 14.53 -41.43
CA VAL A 125 -37.82 15.11 -42.07
C VAL A 125 -38.82 15.42 -40.96
N PHE A 126 -38.97 16.71 -40.64
CA PHE A 126 -40.05 17.20 -39.78
C PHE A 126 -41.39 16.92 -40.47
N GLY A 127 -42.03 15.83 -40.06
CA GLY A 127 -43.41 15.52 -40.44
C GLY A 127 -44.37 16.50 -39.75
N TYR A 128 -44.86 17.50 -40.47
CA TYR A 128 -46.00 18.30 -40.03
C TYR A 128 -47.27 17.44 -40.09
N VAL A 129 -47.70 16.87 -38.95
CA VAL A 129 -49.02 16.24 -38.85
C VAL A 129 -50.08 17.35 -38.74
N ARG A 130 -50.72 17.70 -39.85
CA ARG A 130 -51.98 18.45 -39.83
C ARG A 130 -53.09 17.56 -39.29
N ARG A 131 -53.51 17.74 -38.03
CA ARG A 131 -54.81 17.22 -37.58
C ARG A 131 -55.90 18.23 -37.93
N LYS A 132 -56.84 17.79 -38.76
CA LYS A 132 -58.04 18.56 -39.14
C LYS A 132 -58.91 18.83 -37.91
N ALA A 133 -59.39 20.06 -37.80
CA ALA A 133 -60.52 20.41 -36.95
C ALA A 133 -61.74 19.58 -37.37
N LYS A 134 -62.39 18.91 -36.40
CA LYS A 134 -63.76 18.44 -36.56
C LYS A 134 -64.69 19.53 -36.01
N LYS A 135 -65.71 19.82 -36.83
CA LYS A 135 -66.81 20.75 -36.62
C LYS A 135 -67.68 20.32 -35.44
#